data_AF-A0A8H6I759-F1
#
_entry.id   AF-A0A8H6I759-F1
#
_cell.length_a   1.000
_cell.length_b   1.000
_cell.length_c   1.000
_cell.angle_alpha   90.00
_cell.angle_beta   90.00
_cell.angle_gamma   90.00
#
_symmetry.space_group_name_H-M   'P 1'
#
loop_
_entity.id
_entity.type
_entity.pdbx_description
1 polymer ?
#
loop_
_entity_poly.entity_id
_entity_poly.type
_entity_poly.pdbx_seq_one_letter_code
_entity_poly.pdbx_strand_id
1 'polypeptide(L)'
;MINALKHPSFFRPASRPTSPGPAQLATQQLDAIAAPDKSANPLNKLALNNFRRPSPAPTPPPPSTPSLVQDGTYLEMLSLKFSEGVSKALAQPTGPTNPAELLAGKRPLPAGRGSALGALIATELNAARANTHLYRAIIRSLHRPLSVLLNNLSSILLPLLASPAFLNPPAPTPQAPVPNAIQAHALGIAKFAEELLVAFDQLELGTDNDARGDGLKSIREGLVSLINKITTPLVTGIRNELIPLIEALERPGIPTALKATAANKAPTLYHPAIITLQTLIPLYARALVRYTSSKAAQPALANLLISVLWKAMVAFSNRPDISPSPPPSPTVMPTGGKKRRGSPPSTTPPATPPTSRFTLKLPPSRPPSPPAALAVATAAGDCKALLDLITVLPRPSPDGSSKLASEAVDDAFKGLQGLSEYLEVLLTVKMDYKSADAMANELFALAEDIPTLIALPPLLRMYGTRDIPPRIRDVWPLGGGLPTRLSQRLWQG
;
A
#
# COMPACT_ATOMS: atom_id res chain seq x y z
N MET A 1 -57.50 -19.93 14.72
CA MET A 1 -57.23 -21.11 13.88
C MET A 1 -55.79 -21.05 13.41
N ILE A 2 -54.97 -22.05 13.81
CA ILE A 2 -53.86 -22.67 13.05
C ILE A 2 -52.68 -21.72 12.69
N ASN A 3 -51.41 -21.90 13.10
CA ASN A 3 -50.68 -23.00 13.74
C ASN A 3 -49.41 -22.46 14.41
N ALA A 4 -49.07 -23.07 15.54
CA ALA A 4 -47.80 -22.94 16.24
C ALA A 4 -46.76 -23.92 15.68
N LEU A 5 -45.47 -23.56 15.67
CA LEU A 5 -44.38 -24.53 15.92
C LEU A 5 -43.22 -23.85 16.66
N LYS A 6 -43.14 -24.16 17.96
CA LYS A 6 -41.98 -24.00 18.84
C LYS A 6 -40.83 -24.86 18.31
N HIS A 7 -39.65 -24.28 18.09
CA HIS A 7 -38.43 -25.07 17.89
C HIS A 7 -37.84 -25.48 19.26
N PRO A 8 -37.54 -26.77 19.48
CA PRO A 8 -36.98 -27.23 20.74
C PRO A 8 -35.46 -27.01 20.80
N SER A 9 -35.01 -26.49 21.94
CA SER A 9 -33.63 -26.57 22.40
C SER A 9 -33.19 -28.02 22.54
N PHE A 10 -32.29 -28.49 21.68
CA PHE A 10 -31.50 -29.68 21.93
C PHE A 10 -30.08 -29.28 22.32
N PHE A 11 -29.93 -28.95 23.61
CA PHE A 11 -28.66 -29.06 24.31
C PHE A 11 -28.35 -30.55 24.52
N ARG A 12 -27.25 -31.03 23.93
CA ARG A 12 -26.48 -32.16 24.49
C ARG A 12 -24.99 -31.83 24.45
N PRO A 13 -24.35 -31.59 25.61
CA PRO A 13 -22.91 -31.67 25.75
C PRO A 13 -22.51 -33.14 25.72
N ALA A 14 -21.75 -33.56 24.70
CA ALA A 14 -21.02 -34.82 24.77
C ALA A 14 -19.75 -34.60 25.58
N SER A 15 -19.87 -34.79 26.89
CA SER A 15 -18.75 -35.07 27.78
C SER A 15 -18.07 -36.37 27.32
N ARG A 16 -16.81 -36.27 26.90
CA ARG A 16 -15.89 -37.41 26.92
C ARG A 16 -14.74 -37.11 27.86
N PRO A 17 -14.60 -37.89 28.96
CA PRO A 17 -13.45 -37.84 29.83
C PRO A 17 -12.31 -38.74 29.31
N THR A 18 -11.08 -38.26 29.50
CA THR A 18 -9.84 -39.01 29.82
C THR A 18 -9.27 -40.02 28.81
N SER A 19 -8.09 -39.68 28.26
CA SER A 19 -6.95 -40.60 28.22
C SER A 19 -5.61 -39.81 28.11
N PRO A 20 -4.69 -39.95 29.07
CA PRO A 20 -3.36 -39.34 29.03
C PRO A 20 -2.39 -40.18 28.20
N GLY A 21 -1.65 -39.55 27.29
CA GLY A 21 -0.53 -40.15 26.57
C GLY A 21 0.81 -39.89 27.27
N PRO A 22 1.79 -40.79 27.16
CA PRO A 22 2.90 -40.93 28.10
C PRO A 22 3.92 -39.80 28.03
N ALA A 23 4.48 -39.52 29.21
CA ALA A 23 5.63 -38.66 29.46
C ALA A 23 6.80 -39.02 28.54
N GLN A 24 7.28 -38.04 27.76
CA GLN A 24 8.65 -38.10 27.24
C GLN A 24 9.58 -37.46 28.25
N LEU A 25 10.54 -38.28 28.64
CA LEU A 25 11.60 -38.03 29.59
C LEU A 25 12.32 -36.71 29.30
N ALA A 26 12.37 -35.87 30.34
CA ALA A 26 13.41 -34.89 30.50
C ALA A 26 14.78 -35.59 30.47
N THR A 27 15.60 -35.26 29.48
CA THR A 27 17.05 -35.37 29.61
C THR A 27 17.57 -33.95 29.78
N GLN A 28 17.75 -33.58 31.05
CA GLN A 28 18.73 -32.59 31.44
C GLN A 28 20.10 -33.16 31.07
N GLN A 29 20.88 -32.45 30.26
CA GLN A 29 22.31 -32.44 30.48
C GLN A 29 22.87 -31.05 30.15
N LEU A 30 23.40 -30.45 31.20
CA LEU A 30 24.11 -29.17 31.27
C LEU A 30 25.42 -29.19 30.47
N ASP A 31 25.78 -28.01 29.99
CA ASP A 31 27.11 -27.41 29.88
C ASP A 31 28.27 -28.18 29.21
N ALA A 32 28.71 -27.64 28.06
CA ALA A 32 30.14 -27.49 27.79
C ALA A 32 30.41 -26.36 26.79
N ILE A 33 31.44 -25.61 27.12
CA ILE A 33 31.93 -24.35 26.56
C ILE A 33 32.88 -24.62 25.37
N ALA A 34 32.87 -23.68 24.42
CA ALA A 34 33.95 -23.30 23.50
C ALA A 34 34.32 -24.15 22.25
N ALA A 35 34.35 -23.39 21.16
CA ALA A 35 35.37 -23.33 20.10
C ALA A 35 35.06 -23.97 18.72
N PRO A 36 35.41 -23.27 17.61
CA PRO A 36 35.09 -23.65 16.23
C PRO A 36 36.23 -24.45 15.55
N ASP A 37 35.96 -24.88 14.31
CA ASP A 37 36.83 -25.55 13.33
C ASP A 37 36.73 -27.08 13.26
N LYS A 38 36.02 -27.58 12.23
CA LYS A 38 36.64 -28.31 11.11
C LYS A 38 35.64 -28.87 10.09
N SER A 39 36.16 -28.92 8.88
CA SER A 39 35.62 -29.34 7.60
C SER A 39 35.33 -30.84 7.43
N ALA A 40 34.40 -31.11 6.50
CA ALA A 40 34.37 -32.20 5.50
C ALA A 40 34.37 -33.67 5.95
N ASN A 41 33.31 -34.40 5.54
CA ASN A 41 33.38 -35.80 5.11
C ASN A 41 32.12 -36.24 4.34
N PRO A 42 32.20 -36.59 3.04
CA PRO A 42 31.23 -37.45 2.39
C PRO A 42 31.85 -38.82 2.10
N LEU A 43 31.36 -39.86 2.78
CA LEU A 43 31.75 -41.26 2.54
C LEU A 43 30.49 -42.12 2.48
N ASN A 44 30.03 -42.40 1.27
CA ASN A 44 29.39 -43.67 0.92
C ASN A 44 29.52 -43.88 -0.59
N LYS A 45 30.69 -44.36 -1.00
CA LYS A 45 30.92 -45.02 -2.28
C LYS A 45 30.95 -46.53 -2.02
N LEU A 46 29.92 -47.24 -2.47
CA LEU A 46 29.93 -48.69 -2.62
C LEU A 46 29.35 -49.02 -3.99
N ALA A 47 30.22 -49.44 -4.92
CA ALA A 47 29.91 -50.44 -5.96
C ALA A 47 31.21 -50.74 -6.73
N LEU A 48 31.85 -51.85 -6.35
CA LEU A 48 32.96 -52.46 -7.07
C LEU A 48 32.42 -53.38 -8.17
N ASN A 49 33.05 -53.27 -9.35
CA ASN A 49 33.36 -54.30 -10.34
C ASN A 49 32.35 -55.42 -10.65
N ASN A 50 32.05 -55.56 -11.96
CA ASN A 50 32.60 -56.71 -12.69
C ASN A 50 32.67 -56.50 -14.20
N PHE A 51 33.88 -56.73 -14.72
CA PHE A 51 34.23 -56.90 -16.12
C PHE A 51 33.54 -58.14 -16.72
N ARG A 52 32.90 -57.99 -17.90
CA ARG A 52 33.06 -58.93 -19.02
C ARG A 52 32.51 -58.33 -20.32
N ARG A 53 33.43 -58.22 -21.27
CA ARG A 53 33.27 -57.89 -22.69
C ARG A 53 32.63 -59.07 -23.45
N PRO A 54 31.61 -58.84 -24.27
CA PRO A 54 31.39 -59.63 -25.49
C PRO A 54 31.61 -58.79 -26.75
N SER A 55 31.96 -59.52 -27.82
CA SER A 55 32.32 -59.15 -29.19
C SER A 55 31.42 -58.10 -29.89
N PRO A 56 31.95 -57.36 -30.90
CA PRO A 56 31.13 -56.50 -31.77
C PRO A 56 30.31 -57.35 -32.74
N ALA A 57 28.99 -57.26 -32.63
CA ALA A 57 28.02 -57.76 -33.61
C ALA A 57 27.55 -56.60 -34.52
N PRO A 58 27.11 -56.89 -35.76
CA PRO A 58 27.01 -55.89 -36.82
C PRO A 58 25.93 -54.84 -36.57
N THR A 59 26.24 -53.64 -37.06
CA THR A 59 25.42 -52.42 -37.07
C THR A 59 23.99 -52.71 -37.54
N PRO A 60 22.96 -52.49 -36.71
CA PRO A 60 21.59 -52.51 -37.18
C PRO A 60 21.36 -51.34 -38.17
N PRO A 61 20.52 -51.51 -39.20
CA PRO A 61 20.15 -50.42 -40.11
C PRO A 61 19.57 -49.23 -39.32
N PRO A 62 19.68 -47.99 -39.83
CA PRO A 62 19.16 -46.81 -39.14
C PRO A 62 17.68 -47.05 -38.82
N PRO A 63 17.24 -46.75 -37.58
CA PRO A 63 15.82 -46.86 -37.26
C PRO A 63 15.08 -45.94 -38.24
N SER A 64 14.19 -46.54 -39.02
CA SER A 64 13.13 -45.79 -39.67
C SER A 64 12.46 -44.95 -38.61
N THR A 65 12.40 -43.64 -38.85
CA THR A 65 11.67 -42.69 -38.00
C THR A 65 10.31 -43.28 -37.69
N PRO A 66 9.97 -43.58 -36.42
CA PRO A 66 8.66 -44.10 -36.09
C PRO A 66 7.63 -43.05 -36.50
N SER A 67 6.81 -43.41 -37.49
CA SER A 67 5.64 -42.65 -37.88
C SER A 67 4.69 -42.57 -36.68
N LEU A 68 4.49 -41.36 -36.14
CA LEU A 68 3.21 -40.69 -35.89
C LEU A 68 1.94 -41.57 -35.68
N VAL A 69 2.04 -42.68 -34.94
CA VAL A 69 0.93 -43.64 -34.72
C VAL A 69 0.76 -43.96 -33.21
N GLN A 70 1.43 -43.22 -32.32
CA GLN A 70 1.23 -43.32 -30.85
C GLN A 70 0.79 -41.99 -30.20
N ASP A 71 -0.01 -41.19 -30.91
CA ASP A 71 -0.43 -39.87 -30.42
C ASP A 71 -1.38 -39.93 -29.20
N GLY A 72 -2.12 -41.05 -29.03
CA GLY A 72 -3.02 -41.23 -27.88
C GLY A 72 -2.27 -41.38 -26.55
N THR A 73 -1.22 -42.19 -26.52
CA THR A 73 -0.44 -42.45 -25.29
C THR A 73 0.37 -41.23 -24.86
N TYR A 74 0.85 -40.42 -25.80
CA TYR A 74 1.53 -39.16 -25.49
C TYR A 74 0.60 -38.17 -24.79
N LEU A 75 -0.61 -37.94 -25.31
CA LEU A 75 -1.55 -36.98 -24.73
C LEU A 75 -2.04 -37.42 -23.34
N GLU A 76 -2.22 -38.73 -23.11
CA GLU A 76 -2.52 -39.26 -21.79
C GLU A 76 -1.37 -39.01 -20.80
N MET A 77 -0.14 -39.34 -21.18
CA MET A 77 1.06 -39.09 -20.38
C MET A 77 1.24 -37.59 -20.07
N LEU A 78 0.98 -36.73 -21.05
CA LEU A 78 1.04 -35.28 -20.91
C LEU A 78 -0.02 -34.76 -19.92
N SER A 79 -1.25 -35.28 -20.00
CA SER A 79 -2.32 -34.91 -19.05
C SER A 79 -1.97 -35.30 -17.60
N LEU A 80 -1.30 -36.44 -17.41
CA LEU A 80 -0.77 -36.87 -16.12
C LEU A 80 0.37 -35.95 -15.67
N LYS A 81 1.31 -35.62 -16.56
CA LYS A 81 2.41 -34.69 -16.30
C LYS A 81 1.91 -33.31 -15.87
N PHE A 82 0.88 -32.77 -16.53
CA PHE A 82 0.27 -31.50 -16.12
C PHE A 82 -0.42 -31.60 -14.77
N SER A 83 -1.16 -32.69 -14.53
CA SER A 83 -1.83 -32.93 -13.25
C SER A 83 -0.83 -33.08 -12.09
N GLU A 84 0.29 -33.74 -12.33
CA GLU A 84 1.40 -33.86 -11.40
C GLU A 84 2.08 -32.49 -11.19
N GLY A 85 2.30 -31.73 -12.25
CA GLY A 85 2.83 -30.37 -12.20
C GLY A 85 1.96 -29.44 -11.34
N VAL A 86 0.65 -29.47 -11.53
CA VAL A 86 -0.35 -28.76 -10.71
C VAL A 86 -0.28 -29.23 -9.25
N SER A 87 -0.20 -30.54 -9.01
CA SER A 87 -0.13 -31.09 -7.65
C SER A 87 1.16 -30.68 -6.93
N LYS A 88 2.29 -30.71 -7.63
CA LYS A 88 3.59 -30.24 -7.14
C LYS A 88 3.62 -28.73 -6.91
N ALA A 89 2.91 -27.96 -7.72
CA ALA A 89 2.80 -26.52 -7.57
C ALA A 89 2.03 -26.12 -6.30
N LEU A 90 1.01 -26.88 -5.93
CA LEU A 90 0.17 -26.65 -4.73
C LEU A 90 0.68 -27.35 -3.46
N ALA A 91 1.69 -28.20 -3.58
CA ALA A 91 2.25 -28.94 -2.44
C ALA A 91 2.84 -27.98 -1.38
N GLN A 92 2.66 -28.33 -0.11
CA GLN A 92 3.19 -27.54 1.00
C GLN A 92 4.74 -27.55 1.00
N PRO A 93 5.39 -26.40 1.23
CA PRO A 93 6.85 -26.31 1.31
C PRO A 93 7.40 -27.09 2.51
N THR A 94 8.42 -27.93 2.28
CA THR A 94 9.19 -28.59 3.35
C THR A 94 10.35 -27.69 3.79
N GLY A 95 10.63 -27.58 5.10
CA GLY A 95 11.77 -26.81 5.63
C GLY A 95 11.55 -26.32 7.07
N PRO A 96 12.38 -25.42 7.63
CA PRO A 96 12.07 -24.64 8.83
C PRO A 96 11.23 -23.38 8.49
N THR A 97 10.28 -22.97 9.35
CA THR A 97 9.42 -21.78 9.11
C THR A 97 9.64 -20.67 10.12
N ASN A 98 9.44 -19.44 9.66
CA ASN A 98 9.14 -18.31 10.54
C ASN A 98 7.74 -18.49 11.17
N PRO A 99 7.60 -18.52 12.51
CA PRO A 99 6.30 -18.71 13.17
C PRO A 99 5.27 -17.61 12.82
N ALA A 100 5.73 -16.41 12.42
CA ALA A 100 4.84 -15.31 12.05
C ALA A 100 4.02 -15.54 10.77
N GLU A 101 4.40 -16.53 9.94
CA GLU A 101 3.77 -16.81 8.63
C GLU A 101 2.90 -18.07 8.63
N LEU A 102 2.87 -18.80 9.73
CA LEU A 102 2.13 -20.05 9.85
C LEU A 102 0.65 -19.78 10.11
N LEU A 103 -0.20 -20.19 9.17
CA LEU A 103 -1.65 -20.18 9.34
C LEU A 103 -2.14 -21.62 9.49
N ALA A 104 -2.60 -21.99 10.69
CA ALA A 104 -3.00 -23.36 11.02
C ALA A 104 -1.91 -24.41 10.66
N GLY A 105 -0.64 -24.06 10.87
CA GLY A 105 0.51 -24.92 10.53
C GLY A 105 0.85 -25.01 9.04
N LYS A 106 0.10 -24.32 8.17
CA LYS A 106 0.38 -24.24 6.73
C LYS A 106 1.21 -23.01 6.40
N ARG A 107 2.00 -23.11 5.34
CA ARG A 107 2.81 -22.00 4.80
C ARG A 107 2.14 -21.35 3.59
N PRO A 108 2.42 -20.06 3.35
CA PRO A 108 2.02 -19.43 2.09
C PRO A 108 2.67 -20.17 0.91
N LEU A 109 2.02 -20.13 -0.25
CA LEU A 109 2.60 -20.68 -1.48
C LEU A 109 3.89 -19.91 -1.80
N PRO A 110 5.02 -20.60 -2.01
CA PRO A 110 6.30 -19.95 -2.27
C PRO A 110 6.31 -19.39 -3.69
N ALA A 111 7.00 -18.26 -3.86
CA ALA A 111 7.26 -17.68 -5.17
C ALA A 111 8.02 -18.66 -6.08
N GLY A 112 7.84 -18.54 -7.39
CA GLY A 112 8.43 -19.36 -8.44
C GLY A 112 7.63 -20.63 -8.78
N ARG A 113 6.63 -21.01 -7.99
CA ARG A 113 5.80 -22.20 -8.27
C ARG A 113 4.91 -22.01 -9.50
N GLY A 114 4.35 -20.81 -9.67
CA GLY A 114 3.54 -20.48 -10.84
C GLY A 114 4.41 -20.42 -12.09
N SER A 115 5.62 -19.86 -11.94
CA SER A 115 6.61 -19.80 -13.01
C SER A 115 7.10 -21.18 -13.44
N ALA A 116 7.37 -22.09 -12.50
CA ALA A 116 7.79 -23.46 -12.80
C ALA A 116 6.69 -24.24 -13.55
N LEU A 117 5.42 -24.10 -13.16
CA LEU A 117 4.29 -24.68 -13.88
C LEU A 117 4.13 -24.05 -15.27
N GLY A 118 4.26 -22.73 -15.36
CA GLY A 118 4.23 -21.99 -16.63
C GLY A 118 5.35 -22.43 -17.58
N ALA A 119 6.57 -22.64 -17.07
CA ALA A 119 7.70 -23.14 -17.84
C ALA A 119 7.45 -24.56 -18.37
N LEU A 120 6.88 -25.45 -17.55
CA LEU A 120 6.48 -26.79 -18.00
C LEU A 120 5.48 -26.70 -19.15
N ILE A 121 4.44 -25.85 -19.04
CA ILE A 121 3.46 -25.62 -20.11
C ILE A 121 4.15 -25.07 -21.37
N ALA A 122 5.02 -24.07 -21.21
CA ALA A 122 5.76 -23.45 -22.29
C ALA A 122 6.66 -24.46 -23.03
N THR A 123 7.34 -25.36 -22.31
CA THR A 123 8.21 -26.36 -22.93
C THR A 123 7.44 -27.30 -23.86
N GLU A 124 6.28 -27.78 -23.43
CA GLU A 124 5.45 -28.69 -24.23
C GLU A 124 4.80 -27.98 -25.43
N LEU A 125 4.26 -26.76 -25.22
CA LEU A 125 3.65 -25.99 -26.31
C LEU A 125 4.67 -25.55 -27.36
N ASN A 126 5.88 -25.16 -26.94
CA ASN A 126 6.95 -24.81 -27.88
C ASN A 126 7.46 -26.03 -28.65
N ALA A 127 7.54 -27.21 -28.01
CA ALA A 127 7.90 -28.45 -28.69
C ALA A 127 6.89 -28.83 -29.78
N ALA A 128 5.60 -28.58 -29.55
CA ALA A 128 4.54 -28.84 -30.51
C ALA A 128 4.31 -27.72 -31.53
N ARG A 129 5.08 -26.63 -31.51
CA ARG A 129 4.82 -25.42 -32.34
C ARG A 129 4.82 -25.69 -33.85
N ALA A 130 5.59 -26.68 -34.31
CA ALA A 130 5.62 -27.09 -35.71
C ALA A 130 4.40 -27.90 -36.15
N ASN A 131 3.63 -28.47 -35.20
CA ASN A 131 2.46 -29.30 -35.47
C ASN A 131 1.19 -28.67 -34.87
N THR A 132 0.42 -27.97 -35.70
CA THR A 132 -0.79 -27.25 -35.27
C THR A 132 -1.84 -28.17 -34.64
N HIS A 133 -1.98 -29.42 -35.08
CA HIS A 133 -2.95 -30.35 -34.52
C HIS A 133 -2.54 -30.79 -33.11
N LEU A 134 -1.26 -31.13 -32.94
CA LEU A 134 -0.70 -31.48 -31.63
C LEU A 134 -0.77 -30.29 -30.66
N TYR A 135 -0.37 -29.10 -31.11
CA TYR A 135 -0.45 -27.87 -30.32
C TYR A 135 -1.86 -27.64 -29.78
N ARG A 136 -2.89 -27.80 -30.62
CA ARG A 136 -4.30 -27.69 -30.20
C ARG A 136 -4.72 -28.81 -29.26
N ALA A 137 -4.29 -30.04 -29.51
CA ALA A 137 -4.59 -31.16 -28.61
C ALA A 137 -4.00 -30.91 -27.21
N ILE A 138 -2.78 -30.37 -27.13
CA ILE A 138 -2.14 -29.95 -25.87
C ILE A 138 -2.99 -28.88 -25.17
N ILE A 139 -3.42 -27.82 -25.87
CA ILE A 139 -4.28 -26.78 -25.28
C ILE A 139 -5.56 -27.37 -24.69
N ARG A 140 -6.25 -28.26 -25.42
CA ARG A 140 -7.46 -28.92 -24.90
C ARG A 140 -7.16 -29.79 -23.68
N SER A 141 -6.01 -30.48 -23.67
CA SER A 141 -5.60 -31.29 -22.52
C SER A 141 -5.28 -30.45 -21.26
N LEU A 142 -4.91 -29.17 -21.43
CA LEU A 142 -4.62 -28.24 -20.32
C LEU A 142 -5.89 -27.74 -19.60
N HIS A 143 -7.05 -27.74 -20.26
CA HIS A 143 -8.29 -27.21 -19.67
C HIS A 143 -8.64 -27.86 -18.34
N ARG A 144 -8.65 -29.21 -18.30
CA ARG A 144 -9.03 -29.96 -17.10
C ARG A 144 -8.09 -29.72 -15.91
N PRO A 145 -6.76 -29.92 -16.03
CA PRO A 145 -5.85 -29.71 -14.89
C PRO A 145 -5.84 -28.25 -14.41
N LEU A 146 -5.93 -27.27 -15.32
CA LEU A 146 -5.97 -25.86 -14.94
C LEU A 146 -7.31 -25.44 -14.30
N SER A 147 -8.42 -26.04 -14.72
CA SER A 147 -9.71 -25.84 -14.04
C SER A 147 -9.68 -26.39 -12.62
N VAL A 148 -9.06 -27.57 -12.42
CA VAL A 148 -8.87 -28.14 -11.08
C VAL A 148 -7.96 -27.25 -10.23
N LEU A 149 -6.86 -26.73 -10.80
CA LEU A 149 -5.98 -25.77 -10.15
C LEU A 149 -6.77 -24.54 -9.66
N LEU A 150 -7.58 -23.92 -10.52
CA LEU A 150 -8.40 -22.75 -10.15
C LEU A 150 -9.41 -23.06 -9.05
N ASN A 151 -10.07 -24.21 -9.13
CA ASN A 151 -11.02 -24.64 -8.09
C ASN A 151 -10.32 -24.85 -6.74
N ASN A 152 -9.12 -25.43 -6.74
CA ASN A 152 -8.32 -25.62 -5.53
C ASN A 152 -7.82 -24.30 -4.95
N LEU A 153 -7.33 -23.37 -5.79
CA LEU A 153 -6.92 -22.05 -5.31
C LEU A 153 -8.12 -21.28 -4.72
N SER A 154 -9.28 -21.37 -5.37
CA SER A 154 -10.51 -20.72 -4.90
C SER A 154 -10.98 -21.29 -3.56
N SER A 155 -10.92 -22.61 -3.37
CA SER A 155 -11.32 -23.26 -2.12
C SER A 155 -10.39 -22.91 -0.96
N ILE A 156 -9.09 -22.73 -1.22
CA ILE A 156 -8.13 -22.25 -0.22
C ILE A 156 -8.36 -20.76 0.07
N LEU A 157 -8.69 -19.96 -0.93
CA LEU A 157 -8.84 -18.52 -0.80
C LEU A 157 -10.09 -18.10 -0.03
N LEU A 158 -11.22 -18.78 -0.22
CA LEU A 158 -12.51 -18.42 0.37
C LEU A 158 -12.47 -18.24 1.91
N PRO A 159 -11.93 -19.17 2.72
CA PRO A 159 -11.83 -18.97 4.17
C PRO A 159 -10.88 -17.84 4.57
N LEU A 160 -9.87 -17.51 3.74
CA LEU A 160 -8.96 -16.39 4.00
C LEU A 160 -9.69 -15.05 3.84
N LEU A 161 -10.47 -14.90 2.77
CA LEU A 161 -11.25 -13.70 2.48
C LEU A 161 -12.39 -13.48 3.48
N ALA A 162 -12.97 -14.56 4.01
CA ALA A 162 -14.00 -14.49 5.04
C ALA A 162 -13.46 -14.08 6.42
N SER A 163 -12.14 -14.11 6.63
CA SER A 163 -11.56 -13.75 7.92
C SER A 163 -11.57 -12.23 8.14
N PRO A 164 -12.03 -11.73 9.30
CA PRO A 164 -12.02 -10.29 9.59
C PRO A 164 -10.60 -9.71 9.61
N ALA A 165 -9.59 -10.53 9.92
CA ALA A 165 -8.19 -10.13 9.89
C ALA A 165 -7.68 -9.81 8.46
N PHE A 166 -8.35 -10.32 7.42
CA PHE A 166 -8.03 -9.97 6.04
C PHE A 166 -8.62 -8.60 5.66
N LEU A 167 -9.88 -8.36 6.04
CA LEU A 167 -10.64 -7.15 5.67
C LEU A 167 -10.23 -5.91 6.47
N ASN A 168 -9.99 -6.08 7.78
CA ASN A 168 -9.62 -5.01 8.70
C ASN A 168 -8.29 -5.37 9.37
N PRO A 169 -7.16 -5.36 8.64
CA PRO A 169 -5.87 -5.60 9.26
C PRO A 169 -5.59 -4.52 10.30
N PRO A 170 -4.93 -4.86 11.42
CA PRO A 170 -4.39 -3.84 12.31
C PRO A 170 -3.44 -2.94 11.51
N ALA A 171 -3.51 -1.63 11.77
CA ALA A 171 -2.69 -0.64 11.08
C ALA A 171 -1.20 -1.04 11.14
N PRO A 172 -0.46 -0.93 10.02
CA PRO A 172 0.94 -1.30 9.99
C PRO A 172 1.71 -0.44 10.98
N THR A 173 2.50 -1.09 11.84
CA THR A 173 3.36 -0.40 12.80
C THR A 173 4.82 -0.56 12.39
N PRO A 174 5.73 0.31 12.84
CA PRO A 174 7.17 0.12 12.61
C PRO A 174 7.69 -1.23 13.11
N GLN A 175 7.04 -1.80 14.13
CA GLN A 175 7.37 -3.11 14.71
C GLN A 175 6.79 -4.29 13.92
N ALA A 176 5.65 -4.09 13.25
CA ALA A 176 4.99 -5.09 12.42
C ALA A 176 4.65 -4.50 11.04
N PRO A 177 5.65 -4.25 10.17
CA PRO A 177 5.44 -3.71 8.83
C PRO A 177 4.95 -4.78 7.84
N VAL A 178 4.83 -6.03 8.29
CA VAL A 178 4.58 -7.21 7.45
C VAL A 178 3.07 -7.50 7.44
N PRO A 179 2.49 -7.89 6.30
CA PRO A 179 1.12 -8.42 6.26
C PRO A 179 0.95 -9.56 7.27
N ASN A 180 -0.25 -9.66 7.85
CA ASN A 180 -0.55 -10.77 8.75
C ASN A 180 -0.50 -12.12 8.01
N ALA A 181 -0.41 -13.23 8.74
CA ALA A 181 -0.29 -14.57 8.13
C ALA A 181 -1.41 -14.86 7.10
N ILE A 182 -2.64 -14.42 7.35
CA ILE A 182 -3.78 -14.62 6.45
C ILE A 182 -3.58 -13.88 5.14
N GLN A 183 -3.16 -12.62 5.21
CA GLN A 183 -2.81 -11.81 4.04
C GLN A 183 -1.60 -12.38 3.30
N ALA A 184 -0.57 -12.85 4.01
CA ALA A 184 0.60 -13.47 3.40
C ALA A 184 0.22 -14.73 2.59
N HIS A 185 -0.68 -15.57 3.11
CA HIS A 185 -1.21 -16.73 2.39
C HIS A 185 -2.02 -16.33 1.16
N ALA A 186 -2.92 -15.36 1.29
CA ALA A 186 -3.69 -14.83 0.18
C ALA A 186 -2.77 -14.25 -0.90
N LEU A 187 -1.78 -13.44 -0.52
CA LEU A 187 -0.79 -12.88 -1.45
C LEU A 187 0.08 -13.95 -2.12
N GLY A 188 0.38 -15.06 -1.44
CA GLY A 188 1.04 -16.21 -2.06
C GLY A 188 0.22 -16.81 -3.21
N ILE A 189 -1.11 -16.90 -3.05
CA ILE A 189 -2.03 -17.33 -4.12
C ILE A 189 -2.05 -16.32 -5.26
N ALA A 190 -2.14 -15.02 -4.95
CA ALA A 190 -2.08 -13.97 -5.96
C ALA A 190 -0.76 -14.02 -6.75
N LYS A 191 0.37 -14.22 -6.05
CA LYS A 191 1.69 -14.28 -6.69
C LYS A 191 1.83 -15.51 -7.59
N PHE A 192 1.35 -16.66 -7.13
CA PHE A 192 1.28 -17.87 -7.94
C PHE A 192 0.48 -17.64 -9.24
N ALA A 193 -0.71 -17.03 -9.12
CA ALA A 193 -1.56 -16.73 -10.27
C ALA A 193 -0.90 -15.72 -11.23
N GLU A 194 -0.22 -14.71 -10.70
CA GLU A 194 0.53 -13.72 -11.48
C GLU A 194 1.65 -14.37 -12.29
N GLU A 195 2.49 -15.19 -11.67
CA GLU A 195 3.60 -15.87 -12.36
C GLU A 195 3.09 -16.79 -13.49
N LEU A 196 1.96 -17.46 -13.27
CA LEU A 196 1.32 -18.28 -14.30
C LEU A 196 0.75 -17.42 -15.43
N LEU A 197 0.15 -16.27 -15.12
CA LEU A 197 -0.34 -15.31 -16.12
C LEU A 197 0.82 -14.75 -16.97
N VAL A 198 2.00 -14.53 -16.40
CA VAL A 198 3.18 -14.11 -17.17
C VAL A 198 3.52 -15.15 -18.24
N ALA A 199 3.47 -16.44 -17.91
CA ALA A 199 3.67 -17.51 -18.90
C ALA A 199 2.54 -17.56 -19.95
N PHE A 200 1.29 -17.29 -19.55
CA PHE A 200 0.16 -17.21 -20.49
C PHE A 200 0.34 -16.05 -21.48
N ASP A 201 0.72 -14.87 -21.00
CA ASP A 201 0.95 -13.70 -21.83
C ASP A 201 2.11 -13.93 -22.81
N GLN A 202 3.19 -14.60 -22.39
CA GLN A 202 4.33 -14.97 -23.27
C GLN A 202 3.94 -15.94 -24.39
N LEU A 203 2.94 -16.78 -24.15
CA LEU A 203 2.43 -17.77 -25.08
C LEU A 203 1.15 -17.32 -25.80
N GLU A 204 0.70 -16.09 -25.55
CA GLU A 204 -0.55 -15.49 -26.04
C GLU A 204 -1.81 -16.33 -25.73
N LEU A 205 -1.78 -17.11 -24.65
CA LEU A 205 -2.85 -18.03 -24.26
C LEU A 205 -4.05 -17.27 -23.67
N GLY A 206 -5.25 -17.57 -24.17
CA GLY A 206 -6.50 -17.01 -23.66
C GLY A 206 -6.70 -15.53 -24.03
N THR A 207 -6.06 -15.07 -25.11
CA THR A 207 -6.34 -13.77 -25.74
C THR A 207 -7.57 -13.85 -26.65
N ASP A 208 -8.23 -12.72 -26.89
CA ASP A 208 -9.44 -12.64 -27.73
C ASP A 208 -9.21 -12.97 -29.21
N ASN A 209 -7.95 -13.12 -29.62
CA ASN A 209 -7.56 -13.44 -30.99
C ASN A 209 -7.80 -14.91 -31.37
N ASP A 210 -8.18 -15.78 -30.41
CA ASP A 210 -8.51 -17.17 -30.71
C ASP A 210 -9.94 -17.29 -31.28
N ALA A 211 -10.06 -17.06 -32.59
CA ALA A 211 -11.32 -17.11 -33.34
C ALA A 211 -12.07 -18.45 -33.27
N ARG A 212 -11.49 -19.51 -32.67
CA ARG A 212 -12.03 -20.87 -32.68
C ARG A 212 -12.62 -21.32 -31.34
N GLY A 213 -12.53 -20.51 -30.28
CA GLY A 213 -13.21 -20.78 -29.00
C GLY A 213 -12.69 -21.96 -28.18
N ASP A 214 -11.59 -22.61 -28.60
CA ASP A 214 -10.87 -23.66 -27.86
C ASP A 214 -9.92 -23.07 -26.78
N GLY A 215 -10.07 -21.78 -26.47
CA GLY A 215 -9.07 -21.00 -25.74
C GLY A 215 -9.15 -21.12 -24.22
N LEU A 216 -7.99 -20.94 -23.58
CA LEU A 216 -7.82 -20.87 -22.12
C LEU A 216 -8.30 -19.53 -21.51
N LYS A 217 -9.22 -18.83 -22.17
CA LYS A 217 -9.67 -17.47 -21.78
C LYS A 217 -10.34 -17.46 -20.40
N SER A 218 -11.26 -18.39 -20.14
CA SER A 218 -11.94 -18.51 -18.84
C SER A 218 -10.96 -18.80 -17.70
N ILE A 219 -9.89 -19.55 -17.99
CA ILE A 219 -8.83 -19.83 -17.02
C ILE A 219 -8.02 -18.57 -16.74
N ARG A 220 -7.64 -17.83 -17.79
CA ARG A 220 -6.93 -16.54 -17.67
C ARG A 220 -7.76 -15.54 -16.85
N GLU A 221 -9.04 -15.39 -17.16
CA GLU A 221 -9.98 -14.54 -16.40
C GLU A 221 -10.14 -15.00 -14.96
N GLY A 222 -10.17 -16.32 -14.71
CA GLY A 222 -10.19 -16.90 -13.37
C GLY A 222 -8.95 -16.53 -12.54
N LEU A 223 -7.76 -16.59 -13.14
CA LEU A 223 -6.50 -16.18 -12.49
C LEU A 223 -6.49 -14.68 -12.16
N VAL A 224 -6.91 -13.84 -13.12
CA VAL A 224 -7.06 -12.38 -12.92
C VAL A 224 -8.08 -12.10 -11.80
N SER A 225 -9.20 -12.82 -11.78
CA SER A 225 -10.23 -12.70 -10.74
C SER A 225 -9.69 -13.02 -9.35
N LEU A 226 -8.87 -14.06 -9.20
CA LEU A 226 -8.21 -14.39 -7.92
C LEU A 226 -7.33 -13.23 -7.44
N ILE A 227 -6.47 -12.70 -8.32
CA ILE A 227 -5.60 -11.56 -7.98
C ILE A 227 -6.44 -10.36 -7.54
N ASN A 228 -7.50 -10.03 -8.27
CA ASN A 228 -8.35 -8.87 -7.97
C ASN A 228 -9.12 -9.04 -6.66
N LYS A 229 -9.63 -10.25 -6.36
CA LYS A 229 -10.30 -10.55 -5.09
C LYS A 229 -9.40 -10.36 -3.87
N ILE A 230 -8.08 -10.50 -4.04
CA ILE A 230 -7.11 -10.35 -2.97
C ILE A 230 -6.60 -8.91 -2.88
N THR A 231 -6.18 -8.34 -4.00
CA THR A 231 -5.49 -7.05 -4.03
C THR A 231 -6.43 -5.86 -3.85
N THR A 232 -7.61 -5.89 -4.45
CA THR A 232 -8.60 -4.81 -4.37
C THR A 232 -8.99 -4.45 -2.93
N PRO A 233 -9.41 -5.40 -2.06
CA PRO A 233 -9.77 -5.06 -0.68
C PRO A 233 -8.57 -4.54 0.12
N LEU A 234 -7.35 -5.04 -0.12
CA LEU A 234 -6.14 -4.56 0.56
C LEU A 234 -5.81 -3.12 0.19
N VAL A 235 -5.85 -2.80 -1.12
CA VAL A 235 -5.65 -1.43 -1.63
C VAL A 235 -6.77 -0.50 -1.14
N THR A 236 -8.00 -1.00 -1.10
CA THR A 236 -9.16 -0.25 -0.58
C THR A 236 -9.05 0.01 0.92
N GLY A 237 -8.51 -0.92 1.71
CA GLY A 237 -8.22 -0.72 3.12
C GLY A 237 -7.26 0.45 3.33
N ILE A 238 -6.14 0.47 2.59
CA ILE A 238 -5.17 1.59 2.61
C ILE A 238 -5.86 2.90 2.23
N ARG A 239 -6.69 2.89 1.18
CA ARG A 239 -7.47 4.07 0.76
C ARG A 239 -8.35 4.60 1.91
N ASN A 240 -9.07 3.71 2.58
CA ASN A 240 -9.99 4.07 3.66
C ASN A 240 -9.28 4.63 4.90
N GLU A 241 -8.01 4.28 5.11
CA GLU A 241 -7.17 4.87 6.17
C GLU A 241 -6.56 6.21 5.77
N LEU A 242 -6.12 6.35 4.51
CA LEU A 242 -5.51 7.59 4.00
C LEU A 242 -6.51 8.72 3.79
N ILE A 243 -7.70 8.44 3.24
CA ILE A 243 -8.68 9.49 2.89
C ILE A 243 -9.08 10.34 4.11
N PRO A 244 -9.45 9.79 5.28
CA PRO A 244 -9.81 10.61 6.43
C PRO A 244 -8.67 11.50 6.93
N LEU A 245 -7.42 11.04 6.83
CA LEU A 245 -6.24 11.85 7.18
C LEU A 245 -6.04 13.01 6.21
N ILE A 246 -6.31 12.78 4.92
CA ILE A 246 -6.24 13.81 3.89
C ILE A 246 -7.40 14.81 4.04
N GLU A 247 -8.62 14.35 4.28
CA GLU A 247 -9.78 15.21 4.53
C GLU A 247 -9.60 16.04 5.82
N ALA A 248 -8.88 15.53 6.82
CA ALA A 248 -8.54 16.31 8.00
C ALA A 248 -7.65 17.53 7.69
N LEU A 249 -6.92 17.55 6.56
CA LEU A 249 -6.12 18.69 6.10
C LEU A 249 -6.97 19.87 5.63
N GLU A 250 -8.26 19.65 5.33
CA GLU A 250 -9.20 20.72 4.98
C GLU A 250 -9.41 21.67 6.16
N ARG A 251 -9.27 21.17 7.38
CA ARG A 251 -9.43 21.97 8.58
C ARG A 251 -8.08 22.60 8.97
N PRO A 252 -8.07 23.86 9.42
CA PRO A 252 -6.87 24.45 9.98
C PRO A 252 -6.43 23.63 11.19
N GLY A 253 -5.17 23.19 11.19
CA GLY A 253 -4.61 22.45 12.31
C GLY A 253 -4.64 23.31 13.56
N ILE A 254 -5.34 22.86 14.60
CA ILE A 254 -5.27 23.50 15.90
C ILE A 254 -3.86 23.21 16.43
N PRO A 255 -3.01 24.23 16.68
CA PRO A 255 -1.70 24.00 17.25
C PRO A 255 -1.89 23.39 18.63
N THR A 256 -1.74 22.06 18.73
CA THR A 256 -1.62 21.39 20.00
C THR A 256 -0.30 21.86 20.59
N ALA A 257 -0.35 22.52 21.73
CA ALA A 257 0.81 23.02 22.44
C ALA A 257 1.68 21.85 22.92
N LEU A 258 2.41 21.23 22.00
CA LEU A 258 3.44 20.27 22.32
C LEU A 258 4.53 21.05 23.03
N LYS A 259 4.80 20.64 24.26
CA LYS A 259 5.81 21.18 25.16
C LYS A 259 7.16 21.15 24.43
N ALA A 260 7.54 22.27 23.84
CA ALA A 260 8.74 22.39 23.02
C ALA A 260 9.96 22.00 23.86
N THR A 261 10.57 20.86 23.54
CA THR A 261 11.88 20.50 24.06
C THR A 261 12.90 21.40 23.37
N ALA A 262 13.65 22.15 24.18
CA ALA A 262 14.61 23.15 23.70
C ALA A 262 15.81 22.46 23.02
N ALA A 263 15.73 22.22 21.70
CA ALA A 263 16.87 21.80 20.90
C ALA A 263 16.80 22.36 19.48
N ASN A 264 17.73 23.28 19.22
CA ASN A 264 18.06 24.02 17.98
C ASN A 264 17.68 23.37 16.64
N LYS A 265 16.58 23.83 16.07
CA LYS A 265 16.29 24.19 14.66
C LYS A 265 14.83 24.67 14.67
N ALA A 266 14.50 25.81 14.07
CA ALA A 266 13.12 26.29 14.05
C ALA A 266 12.23 25.18 13.47
N PRO A 267 11.36 24.53 14.27
CA PRO A 267 10.61 23.40 13.79
C PRO A 267 9.51 23.94 12.88
N THR A 268 9.56 23.60 11.59
CA THR A 268 8.44 23.82 10.69
C THR A 268 7.24 23.09 11.29
N LEU A 269 6.23 23.84 11.70
CA LEU A 269 5.06 23.28 12.36
C LEU A 269 4.14 22.73 11.27
N TYR A 270 4.13 21.42 11.11
CA TYR A 270 3.25 20.74 10.16
C TYR A 270 1.87 20.47 10.77
N HIS A 271 0.86 20.33 9.92
CA HIS A 271 -0.45 19.85 10.34
C HIS A 271 -0.34 18.46 11.02
N PRO A 272 -1.09 18.17 12.11
CA PRO A 272 -1.03 16.88 12.79
C PRO A 272 -1.23 15.67 11.86
N ALA A 273 -2.14 15.78 10.90
CA ALA A 273 -2.37 14.74 9.89
C ALA A 273 -1.14 14.51 8.98
N ILE A 274 -0.38 15.55 8.63
CA ILE A 274 0.88 15.38 7.88
C ILE A 274 1.88 14.59 8.72
N ILE A 275 1.98 14.87 10.02
CA ILE A 275 2.87 14.13 10.93
C ILE A 275 2.48 12.64 10.98
N THR A 276 1.18 12.34 11.08
CA THR A 276 0.69 10.94 11.00
C THR A 276 1.02 10.31 9.65
N LEU A 277 0.79 11.02 8.54
CA LEU A 277 1.07 10.54 7.19
C LEU A 277 2.57 10.29 6.96
N GLN A 278 3.45 11.10 7.53
CA GLN A 278 4.91 10.88 7.51
C GLN A 278 5.29 9.52 8.07
N THR A 279 4.56 9.02 9.07
CA THR A 279 4.81 7.69 9.64
C THR A 279 4.19 6.55 8.83
N LEU A 280 3.02 6.77 8.24
CA LEU A 280 2.24 5.71 7.60
C LEU A 280 2.61 5.49 6.13
N ILE A 281 2.84 6.56 5.38
CA ILE A 281 3.07 6.49 3.93
C ILE A 281 4.24 5.57 3.56
N PRO A 282 5.42 5.62 4.21
CA PRO A 282 6.51 4.69 3.88
C PRO A 282 6.16 3.22 4.13
N LEU A 283 5.29 2.93 5.10
CA LEU A 283 4.81 1.57 5.38
C LEU A 283 3.85 1.11 4.27
N TYR A 284 2.89 1.97 3.90
CA TYR A 284 1.98 1.68 2.80
C TYR A 284 2.68 1.60 1.46
N ALA A 285 3.72 2.40 1.19
CA ALA A 285 4.51 2.30 -0.02
C ALA A 285 5.10 0.89 -0.18
N ARG A 286 5.71 0.35 0.88
CA ARG A 286 6.25 -1.03 0.90
C ARG A 286 5.16 -2.09 0.72
N ALA A 287 4.00 -1.88 1.34
CA ALA A 287 2.86 -2.80 1.20
C ALA A 287 2.30 -2.79 -0.23
N LEU A 288 2.08 -1.59 -0.80
CA LEU A 288 1.56 -1.41 -2.16
C LEU A 288 2.50 -2.03 -3.19
N VAL A 289 3.82 -1.84 -3.09
CA VAL A 289 4.79 -2.51 -3.99
C VAL A 289 4.57 -4.02 -4.05
N ARG A 290 4.21 -4.65 -2.92
CA ARG A 290 3.90 -6.08 -2.88
C ARG A 290 2.53 -6.39 -3.48
N TYR A 291 1.50 -5.63 -3.11
CA TYR A 291 0.11 -5.85 -3.53
C TYR A 291 -0.13 -5.57 -5.01
N THR A 292 0.63 -4.64 -5.58
CA THR A 292 0.42 -4.11 -6.93
C THR A 292 1.59 -4.46 -7.86
N SER A 293 2.33 -5.53 -7.57
CA SER A 293 3.38 -6.03 -8.47
C SER A 293 2.80 -6.64 -9.76
N SER A 294 1.58 -7.18 -9.70
CA SER A 294 0.88 -7.73 -10.85
C SER A 294 0.29 -6.66 -11.77
N LYS A 295 0.32 -6.90 -13.09
CA LYS A 295 -0.37 -6.08 -14.09
C LYS A 295 -1.88 -5.98 -13.82
N ALA A 296 -2.50 -7.05 -13.33
CA ALA A 296 -3.93 -7.08 -13.01
C ALA A 296 -4.31 -6.12 -11.86
N ALA A 297 -3.36 -5.81 -10.96
CA ALA A 297 -3.59 -4.95 -9.81
C ALA A 297 -3.32 -3.45 -10.08
N GLN A 298 -2.77 -3.10 -11.26
CA GLN A 298 -2.45 -1.71 -11.64
C GLN A 298 -3.68 -0.78 -11.64
N PRO A 299 -4.88 -1.19 -12.11
CA PRO A 299 -6.05 -0.33 -12.05
C PRO A 299 -6.46 0.04 -10.62
N ALA A 300 -6.30 -0.88 -9.66
CA ALA A 300 -6.57 -0.61 -8.26
C ALA A 300 -5.58 0.41 -7.67
N LEU A 301 -4.29 0.29 -8.02
CA LEU A 301 -3.25 1.25 -7.64
C LEU A 301 -3.57 2.66 -8.19
N ALA A 302 -3.86 2.75 -9.49
CA ALA A 302 -4.18 4.03 -10.12
C ALA A 302 -5.41 4.69 -9.47
N ASN A 303 -6.47 3.93 -9.23
CA ASN A 303 -7.67 4.43 -8.56
C ASN A 303 -7.39 4.93 -7.13
N LEU A 304 -6.53 4.24 -6.36
CA LEU A 304 -6.07 4.71 -5.05
C LEU A 304 -5.37 6.07 -5.17
N LEU A 305 -4.37 6.17 -6.04
CA LEU A 305 -3.55 7.39 -6.17
C LEU A 305 -4.39 8.57 -6.65
N ILE A 306 -5.20 8.40 -7.69
CA ILE A 306 -6.10 9.44 -8.20
C ILE A 306 -7.05 9.90 -7.09
N SER A 307 -7.64 8.97 -6.33
CA SER A 307 -8.55 9.31 -5.23
C SER A 307 -7.84 10.12 -4.13
N VAL A 308 -6.63 9.71 -3.75
CA VAL A 308 -5.82 10.37 -2.72
C VAL A 308 -5.41 11.77 -3.17
N LEU A 309 -4.89 11.91 -4.39
CA LEU A 309 -4.44 13.18 -4.97
C LEU A 309 -5.61 14.15 -5.15
N TRP A 310 -6.74 13.69 -5.68
CA TRP A 310 -7.95 14.50 -5.82
C TRP A 310 -8.45 15.01 -4.47
N LYS A 311 -8.55 14.10 -3.47
CA LYS A 311 -8.97 14.48 -2.12
C LYS A 311 -8.00 15.48 -1.48
N ALA A 312 -6.70 15.34 -1.72
CA ALA A 312 -5.70 16.29 -1.24
C ALA A 312 -5.88 17.67 -1.87
N MET A 313 -6.05 17.73 -3.19
CA MET A 313 -6.33 18.99 -3.91
C MET A 313 -7.60 19.67 -3.38
N VAL A 314 -8.67 18.91 -3.16
CA VAL A 314 -9.92 19.41 -2.58
C VAL A 314 -9.71 19.92 -1.14
N ALA A 315 -8.98 19.17 -0.31
CA ALA A 315 -8.73 19.56 1.07
C ALA A 315 -7.93 20.87 1.15
N PHE A 316 -6.83 21.00 0.40
CA PHE A 316 -6.02 22.21 0.41
C PHE A 316 -6.73 23.41 -0.23
N SER A 317 -7.48 23.19 -1.31
CA SER A 317 -8.27 24.27 -1.92
C SER A 317 -9.38 24.77 -1.01
N ASN A 318 -9.93 23.95 -0.11
CA ASN A 318 -10.98 24.37 0.84
C ASN A 318 -10.46 24.82 2.21
N ARG A 319 -9.16 24.68 2.48
CA ARG A 319 -8.58 25.07 3.77
C ARG A 319 -8.65 26.59 4.00
N PRO A 320 -9.29 27.07 5.08
CA PRO A 320 -9.35 28.49 5.38
C PRO A 320 -7.97 29.01 5.79
N ASP A 321 -7.61 30.20 5.30
CA ASP A 321 -6.39 30.87 5.70
C ASP A 321 -6.54 31.39 7.13
N ILE A 322 -5.72 30.87 8.05
CA ILE A 322 -5.61 31.42 9.39
C ILE A 322 -4.79 32.70 9.28
N SER A 323 -5.45 33.84 9.12
CA SER A 323 -4.77 35.11 9.32
C SER A 323 -4.25 35.13 10.75
N PRO A 324 -2.94 35.36 10.98
CA PRO A 324 -2.42 35.46 12.33
C PRO A 324 -3.19 36.58 13.02
N SER A 325 -4.02 36.22 14.00
CA SER A 325 -4.65 37.23 14.85
C SER A 325 -3.51 38.02 15.51
N PRO A 326 -3.62 39.35 15.64
CA PRO A 326 -2.63 40.11 16.38
C PRO A 326 -2.42 39.45 17.75
N PRO A 327 -1.17 39.40 18.24
CA PRO A 327 -0.86 38.74 19.50
C PRO A 327 -1.80 39.29 20.57
N PRO A 328 -2.44 38.42 21.38
CA PRO A 328 -3.32 38.89 22.43
C PRO A 328 -2.55 39.89 23.28
N SER A 329 -3.10 41.10 23.41
CA SER A 329 -2.52 42.15 24.26
C SER A 329 -2.15 41.54 25.61
N PRO A 330 -0.99 41.89 26.18
CA PRO A 330 -0.51 41.26 27.41
C PRO A 330 -1.59 41.38 28.48
N THR A 331 -2.23 40.26 28.83
CA THR A 331 -3.17 40.21 29.92
C THR A 331 -2.35 40.50 31.18
N VAL A 332 -2.49 41.72 31.70
CA VAL A 332 -1.92 42.13 32.99
C VAL A 332 -2.64 41.28 34.03
N MET A 333 -2.11 40.08 34.30
CA MET A 333 -2.58 39.28 35.40
C MET A 333 -2.31 40.07 36.68
N PRO A 334 -3.33 40.34 37.52
CA PRO A 334 -3.12 41.02 38.77
C PRO A 334 -2.23 40.14 39.65
N THR A 335 -0.98 40.53 39.80
CA THR A 335 -0.08 40.03 40.84
C THR A 335 -0.58 40.56 42.19
N GLY A 336 -1.63 39.95 42.71
CA GLY A 336 -2.19 40.35 44.01
C GLY A 336 -3.39 39.51 44.39
N GLY A 337 -3.21 38.52 45.28
CA GLY A 337 -4.37 37.90 45.90
C GLY A 337 -4.18 36.56 46.59
N LYS A 338 -3.59 36.59 47.79
CA LYS A 338 -3.96 35.80 48.99
C LYS A 338 -3.92 34.26 48.92
N LYS A 339 -2.86 33.75 49.57
CA LYS A 339 -2.89 32.53 50.40
C LYS A 339 -4.17 32.47 51.26
N ARG A 340 -4.92 31.37 51.16
CA ARG A 340 -5.90 30.91 52.17
C ARG A 340 -5.64 29.41 52.34
N ARG A 341 -4.79 29.01 53.31
CA ARG A 341 -5.06 28.73 54.74
C ARG A 341 -5.98 27.53 54.93
N GLY A 342 -5.38 26.39 55.31
CA GLY A 342 -6.05 25.18 55.80
C GLY A 342 -5.11 23.98 56.06
N SER A 343 -4.16 24.12 57.01
CA SER A 343 -3.62 23.18 58.06
C SER A 343 -3.61 21.63 57.89
N PRO A 344 -2.86 20.80 58.70
CA PRO A 344 -2.00 21.05 59.90
C PRO A 344 -0.56 20.40 59.81
N PRO A 345 0.29 20.43 60.86
CA PRO A 345 1.76 20.45 60.75
C PRO A 345 2.46 19.09 60.93
N SER A 346 3.62 18.92 60.29
CA SER A 346 4.58 17.86 60.62
C SER A 346 5.92 18.50 60.98
N THR A 347 6.35 18.20 62.20
CA THR A 347 7.50 18.75 62.90
C THR A 347 8.68 17.78 62.83
N THR A 348 9.68 18.07 62.01
CA THR A 348 11.09 17.71 62.28
C THR A 348 12.02 18.71 61.58
N PRO A 349 13.06 19.24 62.25
CA PRO A 349 13.99 20.18 61.65
C PRO A 349 15.19 19.43 61.03
N PRO A 350 15.74 19.89 59.90
CA PRO A 350 17.15 19.69 59.60
C PRO A 350 17.93 20.90 60.13
N ALA A 351 18.74 20.64 61.15
CA ALA A 351 19.75 21.54 61.65
C ALA A 351 20.94 21.57 60.68
N THR A 352 20.92 22.49 59.71
CA THR A 352 22.13 23.07 59.08
C THR A 352 21.70 24.15 58.07
N PRO A 353 22.12 25.42 58.23
CA PRO A 353 21.87 26.42 57.19
C PRO A 353 22.79 26.14 55.99
N PRO A 354 22.29 26.05 54.75
CA PRO A 354 23.16 26.08 53.60
C PRO A 354 23.83 27.46 53.51
N THR A 355 25.12 27.43 53.23
CA THR A 355 26.00 28.59 53.10
C THR A 355 25.39 29.66 52.21
N SER A 356 25.16 30.82 52.82
CA SER A 356 25.09 32.17 52.25
C SER A 356 25.44 32.24 50.75
N ARG A 357 24.40 32.19 49.91
CA ARG A 357 24.40 32.82 48.59
C ARG A 357 23.34 33.90 48.59
N PHE A 358 23.71 35.07 49.11
CA PHE A 358 23.11 36.35 48.69
C PHE A 358 23.39 36.53 47.19
N THR A 359 22.71 35.77 46.36
CA THR A 359 22.54 36.14 44.95
C THR A 359 21.52 37.25 44.96
N LEU A 360 22.02 38.49 45.11
CA LEU A 360 21.29 39.70 44.78
C LEU A 360 20.80 39.48 43.33
N LYS A 361 19.55 39.04 43.18
CA LYS A 361 18.90 38.91 41.88
C LYS A 361 18.71 40.31 41.36
N LEU A 362 19.75 40.83 40.69
CA LEU A 362 19.62 41.96 39.80
C LEU A 362 18.41 41.66 38.90
N PRO A 363 17.46 42.59 38.73
CA PRO A 363 16.40 42.41 37.75
C PRO A 363 17.07 42.03 36.43
N PRO A 364 16.58 41.00 35.71
CA PRO A 364 17.19 40.57 34.46
C PRO A 364 17.34 41.81 33.57
N SER A 365 18.59 42.25 33.38
CA SER A 365 18.96 43.52 32.75
C SER A 365 18.74 43.53 31.25
N ARG A 366 18.16 42.46 30.72
CA ARG A 366 17.65 42.38 29.37
C ARG A 366 16.14 42.17 29.44
N PRO A 367 15.35 43.02 28.76
CA PRO A 367 13.96 42.67 28.53
C PRO A 367 13.92 41.25 27.95
N PRO A 368 12.98 40.39 28.40
CA PRO A 368 12.84 39.05 27.84
C PRO A 368 12.71 39.21 26.32
N SER A 369 13.58 38.52 25.56
CA SER A 369 13.50 38.53 24.10
C SER A 369 12.06 38.24 23.70
N PRO A 370 11.49 38.99 22.74
CA PRO A 370 10.14 38.73 22.29
C PRO A 370 10.05 37.24 21.92
N PRO A 371 9.02 36.51 22.41
CA PRO A 371 8.86 35.11 22.09
C PRO A 371 8.89 34.97 20.56
N ALA A 372 9.75 34.08 20.05
CA ALA A 372 9.84 33.83 18.62
C ALA A 372 8.43 33.54 18.10
N ALA A 373 7.99 34.31 17.10
CA ALA A 373 6.68 34.10 16.50
C ALA A 373 6.61 32.64 16.02
N LEU A 374 5.68 31.88 16.58
CA LEU A 374 5.47 30.51 16.17
C LEU A 374 5.01 30.52 14.72
N ALA A 375 5.81 29.97 13.81
CA ALA A 375 5.42 29.78 12.43
C ALA A 375 4.21 28.82 12.41
N VAL A 376 3.09 29.29 11.89
CA VAL A 376 1.85 28.51 11.76
C VAL A 376 1.95 27.62 10.52
N ALA A 377 1.43 26.40 10.59
CA ALA A 377 1.33 25.48 9.46
C ALA A 377 0.55 26.14 8.30
N THR A 378 1.23 26.41 7.19
CA THR A 378 0.62 26.99 5.98
C THR A 378 0.08 25.89 5.07
N ALA A 379 -1.01 26.19 4.34
CA ALA A 379 -1.59 25.25 3.37
C ALA A 379 -0.55 24.86 2.29
N ALA A 380 0.21 25.84 1.77
CA ALA A 380 1.27 25.60 0.79
C ALA A 380 2.37 24.68 1.33
N GLY A 381 2.85 24.93 2.56
CA GLY A 381 3.90 24.11 3.20
C GLY A 381 3.44 22.68 3.48
N ASP A 382 2.21 22.51 3.96
CA ASP A 382 1.62 21.18 4.17
C ASP A 382 1.34 20.46 2.84
N CYS A 383 0.95 21.18 1.79
CA CYS A 383 0.74 20.61 0.45
C CYS A 383 2.04 20.09 -0.15
N LYS A 384 3.12 20.85 -0.05
CA LYS A 384 4.47 20.43 -0.46
C LYS A 384 4.94 19.21 0.32
N ALA A 385 4.78 19.22 1.64
CA ALA A 385 5.12 18.07 2.48
C ALA A 385 4.30 16.82 2.12
N LEU A 386 3.02 16.97 1.79
CA LEU A 386 2.20 15.85 1.34
C LEU A 386 2.66 15.33 -0.03
N LEU A 387 2.97 16.21 -0.97
CA LEU A 387 3.51 15.85 -2.28
C LEU A 387 4.79 15.02 -2.11
N ASP A 388 5.74 15.50 -1.31
CA ASP A 388 6.98 14.79 -1.01
C ASP A 388 6.72 13.39 -0.45
N LEU A 389 5.72 13.23 0.42
CA LEU A 389 5.34 11.92 0.95
C LEU A 389 4.72 11.01 -0.11
N ILE A 390 3.72 11.49 -0.85
CA ILE A 390 2.98 10.68 -1.82
C ILE A 390 3.88 10.25 -2.99
N THR A 391 4.92 11.02 -3.33
CA THR A 391 5.89 10.63 -4.36
C THR A 391 6.65 9.34 -4.04
N VAL A 392 6.68 8.90 -2.77
CA VAL A 392 7.28 7.63 -2.34
C VAL A 392 6.39 6.42 -2.69
N LEU A 393 5.10 6.63 -2.96
CA LEU A 393 4.18 5.55 -3.35
C LEU A 393 4.53 5.00 -4.74
N PRO A 394 4.36 3.68 -4.98
CA PRO A 394 4.61 3.10 -6.30
C PRO A 394 3.68 3.70 -7.36
N ARG A 395 4.20 3.96 -8.56
CA ARG A 395 3.41 4.41 -9.71
C ARG A 395 2.94 3.22 -10.56
N PRO A 396 1.80 3.36 -11.27
CA PRO A 396 1.40 2.37 -12.24
C PRO A 396 2.45 2.21 -13.35
N SER A 397 2.59 1.00 -13.90
CA SER A 397 3.50 0.76 -15.02
C SER A 397 3.05 1.57 -16.25
N PRO A 398 3.98 2.27 -16.95
CA PRO A 398 3.66 3.05 -18.15
C PRO A 398 3.37 2.17 -19.38
N ASP A 399 3.55 0.86 -19.29
CA ASP A 399 3.51 -0.04 -20.43
C ASP A 399 2.17 -0.76 -20.58
N GLY A 400 1.77 -1.00 -21.84
CA GLY A 400 0.63 -1.85 -22.17
C GLY A 400 -0.72 -1.28 -21.73
N SER A 401 -1.56 -2.12 -21.13
CA SER A 401 -2.94 -1.77 -20.77
C SER A 401 -3.07 -0.77 -19.62
N SER A 402 -1.99 -0.49 -18.88
CA SER A 402 -1.98 0.48 -17.78
C SER A 402 -1.53 1.88 -18.19
N LYS A 403 -1.18 2.11 -19.47
CA LYS A 403 -0.69 3.41 -19.95
C LYS A 403 -1.64 4.58 -19.66
N LEU A 404 -2.94 4.41 -19.95
CA LEU A 404 -3.94 5.45 -19.64
C LEU A 404 -4.04 5.72 -18.14
N ALA A 405 -3.89 4.67 -17.32
CA ALA A 405 -3.95 4.79 -15.87
C ALA A 405 -2.69 5.48 -15.30
N SER A 406 -1.51 5.25 -15.88
CA SER A 406 -0.30 5.97 -15.51
C SER A 406 -0.36 7.44 -15.92
N GLU A 407 -0.85 7.75 -17.13
CA GLU A 407 -1.01 9.14 -17.60
C GLU A 407 -1.97 9.91 -16.69
N ALA A 408 -3.13 9.33 -16.34
CA ALA A 408 -4.07 9.96 -15.41
C ALA A 408 -3.49 10.18 -14.00
N VAL A 409 -2.64 9.27 -13.51
CA VAL A 409 -1.94 9.45 -12.24
C VAL A 409 -0.90 10.56 -12.34
N ASP A 410 -0.13 10.61 -13.43
CA ASP A 410 0.89 11.63 -13.65
C ASP A 410 0.28 13.03 -13.75
N ASP A 411 -0.86 13.18 -14.43
CA ASP A 411 -1.59 14.44 -14.51
C ASP A 411 -2.16 14.86 -13.15
N ALA A 412 -2.64 13.92 -12.34
CA ALA A 412 -3.07 14.22 -10.96
C ALA A 412 -1.89 14.67 -10.07
N PHE A 413 -0.69 14.11 -10.27
CA PHE A 413 0.52 14.57 -9.59
C PHE A 413 0.92 15.98 -10.02
N LYS A 414 0.89 16.28 -11.32
CA LYS A 414 1.13 17.63 -11.84
C LYS A 414 0.15 18.64 -11.26
N GLY A 415 -1.14 18.29 -11.19
CA GLY A 415 -2.17 19.16 -10.60
C GLY A 415 -1.91 19.47 -9.12
N LEU A 416 -1.48 18.48 -8.32
CA LEU A 416 -1.12 18.71 -6.92
C LEU A 416 0.17 19.55 -6.78
N GLN A 417 1.16 19.32 -7.65
CA GLN A 417 2.37 20.14 -7.69
C GLN A 417 2.04 21.60 -8.04
N GLY A 418 1.29 21.83 -9.12
CA GLY A 418 0.82 23.15 -9.52
C GLY A 418 0.04 23.84 -8.40
N LEU A 419 -0.83 23.11 -7.70
CA LEU A 419 -1.55 23.64 -6.53
C LEU A 419 -0.61 24.10 -5.41
N SER A 420 0.47 23.36 -5.14
CA SER A 420 1.42 23.75 -4.09
C SER A 420 2.12 25.07 -4.42
N GLU A 421 2.57 25.24 -5.67
CA GLU A 421 3.22 26.46 -6.17
C GLU A 421 2.24 27.63 -6.20
N TYR A 422 1.02 27.38 -6.67
CA TYR A 422 -0.07 28.34 -6.70
C TYR A 422 -0.44 28.88 -5.31
N LEU A 423 -0.53 28.01 -4.29
CA LEU A 423 -0.80 28.42 -2.91
C LEU A 423 0.36 29.22 -2.32
N GLU A 424 1.61 28.89 -2.66
CA GLU A 424 2.80 29.62 -2.23
C GLU A 424 2.82 31.05 -2.81
N VAL A 425 2.52 31.18 -4.10
CA VAL A 425 2.40 32.48 -4.78
C VAL A 425 1.25 33.28 -4.18
N LEU A 426 0.05 32.71 -3.99
CA LEU A 426 -1.07 33.43 -3.37
C LEU A 426 -0.73 34.02 -1.97
N LEU A 427 0.10 33.33 -1.18
CA LEU A 427 0.53 33.82 0.14
C LEU A 427 1.52 34.99 0.03
N THR A 428 2.44 34.97 -0.93
CA THR A 428 3.44 36.03 -1.14
C THR A 428 2.88 37.25 -1.86
N VAL A 429 1.94 37.03 -2.79
CA VAL A 429 1.26 38.05 -3.59
C VAL A 429 0.55 39.11 -2.75
N LYS A 430 0.12 38.76 -1.54
CA LYS A 430 -0.48 39.71 -0.59
C LYS A 430 0.43 40.92 -0.28
N MET A 431 1.73 40.84 -0.57
CA MET A 431 2.72 41.79 -0.07
C MET A 431 3.36 42.71 -1.12
N ASP A 432 3.38 42.40 -2.42
CA ASP A 432 4.41 43.02 -3.29
C ASP A 432 4.04 43.40 -4.75
N TYR A 433 2.79 43.24 -5.19
CA TYR A 433 2.48 43.47 -6.61
C TYR A 433 2.18 44.93 -6.97
N LYS A 434 2.85 45.41 -8.03
CA LYS A 434 2.72 46.77 -8.57
C LYS A 434 1.56 46.98 -9.54
N SER A 435 1.02 45.92 -10.16
CA SER A 435 -0.12 45.97 -11.08
C SER A 435 -1.02 44.73 -10.95
N ALA A 436 -2.33 44.95 -10.95
CA ALA A 436 -3.33 43.89 -10.85
C ALA A 436 -3.35 42.97 -12.10
N ASP A 437 -3.08 43.52 -13.28
CA ASP A 437 -3.07 42.73 -14.53
C ASP A 437 -1.89 41.75 -14.57
N ALA A 438 -0.72 42.18 -14.07
CA ALA A 438 0.46 41.31 -13.99
C ALA A 438 0.20 40.14 -13.03
N MET A 439 -0.42 40.42 -11.88
CA MET A 439 -0.83 39.40 -10.92
C MET A 439 -1.85 38.43 -11.51
N ALA A 440 -2.88 38.94 -12.21
CA ALA A 440 -3.89 38.10 -12.82
C ALA A 440 -3.27 37.15 -13.86
N ASN A 441 -2.39 37.66 -14.73
CA ASN A 441 -1.71 36.85 -15.74
C ASN A 441 -0.82 35.76 -15.12
N GLU A 442 -0.11 36.06 -14.03
CA GLU A 442 0.70 35.07 -13.31
C GLU A 442 -0.18 33.99 -12.66
N LEU A 443 -1.28 34.39 -12.01
CA LEU A 443 -2.23 33.44 -11.41
C LEU A 443 -2.92 32.57 -12.47
N PHE A 444 -3.20 33.11 -13.66
CA PHE A 444 -3.72 32.32 -14.78
C PHE A 444 -2.71 31.31 -15.29
N ALA A 445 -1.44 31.70 -15.41
CA ALA A 445 -0.38 30.80 -15.83
C ALA A 445 -0.18 29.64 -14.82
N LEU A 446 -0.18 29.94 -13.52
CA LEU A 446 -0.06 28.93 -12.46
C LEU A 446 -1.29 28.01 -12.36
N ALA A 447 -2.47 28.48 -12.78
CA ALA A 447 -3.70 27.70 -12.76
C ALA A 447 -3.88 26.83 -14.01
N GLU A 448 -2.99 26.87 -15.01
CA GLU A 448 -3.12 26.10 -16.26
C GLU A 448 -3.15 24.59 -16.02
N ASP A 449 -2.33 24.10 -15.08
CA ASP A 449 -2.23 22.68 -14.73
C ASP A 449 -3.20 22.24 -13.62
N ILE A 450 -4.00 23.17 -13.09
CA ILE A 450 -4.89 22.91 -11.95
C ILE A 450 -6.34 22.92 -12.44
N PRO A 451 -7.16 21.91 -12.09
CA PRO A 451 -8.58 21.96 -12.39
C PRO A 451 -9.22 23.24 -11.84
N THR A 452 -10.00 23.96 -12.66
CA THR A 452 -10.52 25.28 -12.30
C THR A 452 -11.33 25.30 -11.00
N LEU A 453 -12.06 24.21 -10.72
CA LEU A 453 -12.83 24.03 -9.48
C LEU A 453 -11.95 23.94 -8.22
N ILE A 454 -10.67 23.57 -8.36
CA ILE A 454 -9.68 23.51 -7.28
C ILE A 454 -8.99 24.87 -7.10
N ALA A 455 -8.69 25.59 -8.19
CA ALA A 455 -7.99 26.87 -8.12
C ALA A 455 -8.87 28.03 -7.59
N LEU A 456 -10.18 27.95 -7.80
CA LEU A 456 -11.13 29.03 -7.53
C LEU A 456 -11.39 29.31 -6.04
N PRO A 457 -11.57 28.32 -5.14
CA PRO A 457 -11.86 28.61 -3.73
C PRO A 457 -10.75 29.41 -3.01
N PRO A 458 -9.44 29.11 -3.17
CA PRO A 458 -8.37 29.96 -2.63
C PRO A 458 -8.42 31.41 -3.13
N LEU A 459 -8.69 31.63 -4.43
CA LEU A 459 -8.86 32.98 -5.00
C LEU A 459 -10.03 33.72 -4.39
N LEU A 460 -11.19 33.06 -4.31
CA LEU A 460 -12.38 33.69 -3.75
C LEU A 460 -12.21 34.02 -2.26
N ARG A 461 -11.49 33.20 -1.50
CA ARG A 461 -11.20 33.55 -0.09
C ARG A 461 -10.29 34.78 0.00
N MET A 462 -9.24 34.81 -0.82
CA MET A 462 -8.27 35.90 -0.85
C MET A 462 -8.85 37.24 -1.33
N TYR A 463 -9.72 37.22 -2.34
CA TYR A 463 -10.21 38.44 -3.02
C TYR A 463 -11.71 38.68 -2.91
N GLY A 464 -12.52 37.67 -2.60
CA GLY A 464 -13.98 37.76 -2.56
C GLY A 464 -14.56 38.24 -1.22
N THR A 465 -13.81 38.17 -0.12
CA THR A 465 -14.29 38.55 1.23
C THR A 465 -13.93 39.97 1.65
N ARG A 466 -13.29 40.77 0.80
CA ARG A 466 -12.97 42.15 1.13
C ARG A 466 -14.07 43.10 0.67
N ASP A 467 -14.64 43.79 1.66
CA ASP A 467 -15.11 45.17 1.52
C ASP A 467 -14.16 45.93 0.59
N ILE A 468 -14.57 46.05 -0.67
CA ILE A 468 -13.85 46.81 -1.68
C ILE A 468 -13.81 48.25 -1.13
N PRO A 469 -12.63 48.81 -0.81
CA PRO A 469 -12.56 50.23 -0.47
C PRO A 469 -13.23 51.00 -1.61
N PRO A 470 -14.11 51.97 -1.35
CA PRO A 470 -14.97 52.57 -2.37
C PRO A 470 -14.22 53.14 -3.59
N ARG A 471 -12.90 53.32 -3.50
CA ARG A 471 -12.03 53.76 -4.59
C ARG A 471 -11.66 52.71 -5.65
N ILE A 472 -11.92 51.41 -5.43
CA ILE A 472 -11.66 50.36 -6.44
C ILE A 472 -12.93 49.98 -7.22
N ARG A 473 -14.12 50.45 -6.79
CA ARG A 473 -15.38 50.27 -7.56
C ARG A 473 -15.35 50.90 -8.95
N ASP A 474 -14.51 51.92 -9.16
CA ASP A 474 -14.46 52.64 -10.43
C ASP A 474 -13.57 51.96 -11.48
N VAL A 475 -12.73 51.00 -11.07
CA VAL A 475 -11.81 50.27 -11.97
C VAL A 475 -12.38 48.90 -12.36
N TRP A 476 -13.26 48.32 -11.53
CA TRP A 476 -14.02 47.11 -11.87
C TRP A 476 -15.51 47.44 -11.97
N PRO A 477 -16.06 47.65 -13.18
CA PRO A 477 -17.48 47.91 -13.35
C PRO A 477 -18.25 46.61 -13.11
N LEU A 478 -18.60 46.34 -11.85
CA LEU A 478 -19.46 45.23 -11.41
C LEU A 478 -20.94 45.37 -11.85
N GLY A 479 -21.22 46.24 -12.82
CA GLY A 479 -22.52 46.34 -13.50
C GLY A 479 -22.57 45.65 -14.87
N GLY A 480 -21.45 45.17 -15.40
CA GLY A 480 -21.38 44.32 -16.60
C GLY A 480 -20.85 42.96 -16.20
N GLY A 481 -21.47 41.89 -16.71
CA GLY A 481 -21.18 40.50 -16.33
C GLY A 481 -19.69 40.14 -16.30
N LEU A 482 -19.39 39.06 -15.58
CA LEU A 482 -18.09 38.39 -15.54
C LEU A 482 -17.33 38.60 -16.87
N PRO A 483 -16.05 39.00 -16.85
CA PRO A 483 -15.28 39.21 -18.06
C PRO A 483 -15.47 37.99 -18.97
N THR A 484 -16.03 38.23 -20.15
CA THR A 484 -16.67 37.23 -21.00
C THR A 484 -15.72 36.10 -21.38
N ARG A 485 -14.39 36.33 -21.28
CA ARG A 485 -13.34 35.33 -21.48
C ARG A 485 -13.20 34.32 -20.33
N LEU A 486 -13.40 34.75 -19.09
CA LEU A 486 -13.40 33.86 -17.92
C LEU A 486 -14.68 33.02 -17.92
N SER A 487 -15.85 33.62 -18.17
CA SER A 487 -17.10 32.87 -18.29
C SER A 487 -17.18 31.96 -19.52
N GLN A 488 -16.59 32.32 -20.67
CA GLN A 488 -16.58 31.42 -21.83
C GLN A 488 -15.65 30.22 -21.67
N ARG A 489 -14.50 30.36 -20.98
CA ARG A 489 -13.62 29.22 -20.71
C ARG A 489 -14.11 28.36 -19.53
N LEU A 490 -14.80 28.94 -18.55
CA LEU A 490 -15.41 28.20 -17.43
C LEU A 490 -16.60 27.30 -17.83
N TRP A 491 -17.18 27.52 -19.01
CA TRP A 491 -18.34 26.74 -19.51
C TRP A 491 -18.02 25.75 -20.64
N GLN A 492 -16.77 25.73 -21.14
CA GLN A 492 -16.35 24.83 -22.23
C GLN A 492 -15.25 23.82 -21.83
N GLY A 493 -14.85 23.77 -20.55
CA GLY A 493 -13.85 22.84 -20.01
C GLY A 493 -14.46 21.77 -19.12
#